data_AF-A0A497RQL1-F1
#
_entry.id   AF-A0A497RQL1-F1
#
_cell.length_a   1.000
_cell.length_b   1.000
_cell.length_c   1.000
_cell.angle_alpha   90.00
_cell.angle_beta   90.00
_cell.angle_gamma   90.00
#
_symmetry.space_group_name_H-M   'P 1'
#
loop_
_entity.id
_entity.type
_entity.pdbx_description
1 polymer ?
#
loop_
_entity_poly.entity_id
_entity_poly.type
_entity_poly.pdbx_seq_one_letter_code
_entity_poly.pdbx_strand_id
1 'polypeptide(L)'
;MIQKTINDYMILEIPYNSKEYPQKLKQIKNPPKVLYALGNITLLSKPIVAIVGTRKVSDLGAIKTKKIVEHFIKKGYVIASGLALGVDEIAMRTALNYNAKVIAVLPSIDNIVPKSNKPLADEIVERDGLLISEYKDAIRKYMFIQRNRIVSAISDIVVVVETDIKGGTMHTVRFAKEQGKKILVANIPAPGNIKLMEEGYEVL
;
A
#
# COMPACT_ATOMS: atom_id res chain seq x y z
N MET A 1 30.84 -7.84 -3.10
CA MET A 1 29.37 -7.84 -3.23
C MET A 1 28.96 -6.39 -3.28
N ILE A 2 28.68 -5.83 -4.47
CA ILE A 2 28.53 -4.39 -4.66
C ILE A 2 27.10 -4.01 -4.24
N GLN A 3 26.96 -3.44 -3.04
CA GLN A 3 25.72 -2.84 -2.55
C GLN A 3 25.44 -1.56 -3.35
N LYS A 4 24.26 -1.50 -3.98
CA LYS A 4 23.81 -0.31 -4.70
C LYS A 4 22.95 0.52 -3.76
N THR A 5 23.40 1.73 -3.46
CA THR A 5 22.73 2.73 -2.64
C THR A 5 21.65 3.43 -3.46
N ILE A 6 20.44 3.53 -2.90
CA ILE A 6 19.50 4.60 -3.23
C ILE A 6 19.63 5.59 -2.08
N ASN A 7 20.33 6.72 -2.30
CA ASN A 7 20.41 7.86 -1.37
C ASN A 7 20.88 7.52 0.07
N ASP A 8 22.01 6.82 0.25
CA ASP A 8 22.61 6.45 1.56
C ASP A 8 21.80 5.51 2.47
N TYR A 9 20.58 5.11 2.07
CA TYR A 9 19.80 4.11 2.80
C TYR A 9 20.14 2.69 2.31
N MET A 10 20.47 1.81 3.25
CA MET A 10 20.70 0.39 2.95
C MET A 10 19.37 -0.37 2.89
N ILE A 11 19.20 -1.19 1.85
CA ILE A 11 18.09 -2.14 1.78
C ILE A 11 18.33 -3.24 2.82
N LEU A 12 17.41 -3.35 3.76
CA LEU A 12 17.36 -4.40 4.76
C LEU A 12 16.68 -5.63 4.17
N GLU A 13 17.27 -6.79 4.40
CA GLU A 13 16.66 -8.08 4.11
C GLU A 13 16.10 -8.63 5.42
N ILE A 14 14.79 -8.85 5.48
CA ILE A 14 14.10 -9.35 6.68
C ILE A 14 13.59 -10.78 6.38
N PRO A 15 14.34 -11.82 6.78
CA PRO A 15 13.93 -13.20 6.58
C PRO A 15 12.65 -13.54 7.36
N TYR A 16 11.85 -14.49 6.86
CA TYR A 16 10.60 -14.94 7.49
C TYR A 16 10.75 -15.33 8.98
N ASN A 17 11.89 -15.93 9.34
CA ASN A 17 12.20 -16.37 10.69
C ASN A 17 12.78 -15.26 11.58
N SER A 18 13.05 -14.07 11.06
CA SER A 18 13.54 -12.95 11.86
C SER A 18 12.45 -12.42 12.80
N LYS A 19 12.89 -11.79 13.90
CA LYS A 19 12.00 -11.18 14.91
C LYS A 19 11.32 -9.92 14.37
N GLU A 20 11.98 -9.24 13.45
CA GLU A 20 11.56 -8.02 12.77
C GLU A 20 10.51 -8.29 11.68
N TYR A 21 10.34 -9.56 11.27
CA TYR A 21 9.36 -9.91 10.25
C TYR A 21 7.92 -9.66 10.74
N PRO A 22 7.07 -8.91 9.98
CA PRO A 22 5.75 -8.52 10.44
C PRO A 22 4.84 -9.70 10.73
N GLN A 23 4.31 -9.78 11.95
CA GLN A 23 3.42 -10.86 12.38
C GLN A 23 2.16 -10.95 11.53
N LYS A 24 1.56 -9.80 11.16
CA LYS A 24 0.40 -9.75 10.26
C LYS A 24 0.69 -10.41 8.90
N LEU A 25 1.93 -10.33 8.43
CA LEU A 25 2.34 -10.91 7.15
C LEU A 25 2.60 -12.42 7.28
N LYS A 26 2.96 -12.95 8.46
CA LYS A 26 3.12 -14.40 8.70
C LYS A 26 1.80 -15.17 8.62
N GLN A 27 0.68 -14.50 8.85
CA GLN A 27 -0.65 -15.12 8.96
C GLN A 27 -1.31 -15.41 7.60
N ILE A 28 -0.74 -14.93 6.49
CA ILE A 28 -1.34 -15.12 5.17
C ILE A 28 -0.91 -16.45 4.55
N LYS A 29 -1.71 -16.99 3.64
CA LYS A 29 -1.49 -18.31 3.00
C LYS A 29 -0.10 -18.49 2.35
N ASN A 30 0.49 -17.42 1.81
CA ASN A 30 1.78 -17.46 1.13
C ASN A 30 2.65 -16.27 1.58
N PRO A 31 3.25 -16.27 2.77
CA PRO A 31 4.05 -15.16 3.24
C PRO A 31 5.37 -15.05 2.44
N PRO A 32 5.87 -13.84 2.14
CA PRO A 32 7.21 -13.69 1.55
C PRO A 32 8.28 -14.39 2.39
N LYS A 33 9.16 -15.19 1.78
CA LYS A 33 10.28 -15.81 2.51
C LYS A 33 11.29 -14.79 3.02
N VAL A 34 11.42 -13.69 2.30
CA VAL A 34 12.22 -12.51 2.66
C VAL A 34 11.38 -11.28 2.32
N LEU A 35 11.40 -10.29 3.20
CA LEU A 35 10.84 -8.97 2.95
C LEU A 35 12.00 -7.98 2.84
N TYR A 36 12.16 -7.36 1.67
CA TYR A 36 13.11 -6.27 1.47
C TYR A 36 12.48 -4.98 1.96
N ALA A 37 13.25 -4.18 2.69
CA ALA A 37 12.78 -2.95 3.32
C ALA A 37 13.80 -1.82 3.15
N LEU A 38 13.31 -0.60 2.92
CA LEU A 38 14.11 0.61 2.85
C LEU A 38 13.41 1.72 3.64
N GLY A 39 14.05 2.20 4.72
CA GLY A 39 13.47 3.18 5.64
C GLY A 39 13.04 2.57 6.98
N ASN A 40 12.02 3.15 7.62
CA ASN A 40 11.66 2.87 8.99
C ASN A 40 10.78 1.62 9.17
N ILE A 41 11.41 0.49 9.45
CA ILE A 41 10.72 -0.79 9.64
C ILE A 41 9.80 -0.83 10.86
N THR A 42 9.97 0.07 11.84
CA THR A 42 9.13 0.10 13.05
C THR A 42 7.68 0.42 12.73
N LEU A 43 7.41 1.06 11.58
CA LEU A 43 6.07 1.36 11.09
C LEU A 43 5.21 0.10 10.87
N LEU A 44 5.83 -1.05 10.59
CA LEU A 44 5.11 -2.32 10.40
C LEU A 44 4.41 -2.84 11.67
N SER A 45 4.76 -2.27 12.83
CA SER A 45 4.11 -2.56 14.13
C SER A 45 2.97 -1.60 14.49
N LYS A 46 2.76 -0.53 13.70
CA LYS A 46 1.74 0.49 13.97
C LYS A 46 0.36 0.09 13.41
N PRO A 47 -0.72 0.78 13.83
CA PRO A 47 -1.99 0.72 13.12
C PRO A 47 -1.81 1.23 11.67
N ILE A 48 -2.19 0.43 10.69
CA ILE A 48 -1.99 0.71 9.27
C ILE A 48 -3.33 0.64 8.55
N VAL A 49 -3.60 1.64 7.71
CA VAL A 49 -4.72 1.62 6.76
C VAL A 49 -4.17 1.60 5.34
N ALA A 50 -4.61 0.63 4.54
CA ALA A 50 -4.35 0.63 3.10
C ALA A 50 -5.39 1.49 2.39
N ILE A 51 -4.95 2.48 1.61
CA ILE A 51 -5.81 3.28 0.74
C ILE A 51 -5.53 2.91 -0.71
N VAL A 52 -6.49 2.32 -1.39
CA VAL A 52 -6.29 1.73 -2.73
C VAL A 52 -7.39 2.11 -3.70
N GLY A 53 -7.05 2.17 -4.99
CA GLY A 53 -8.02 2.48 -6.04
C GLY A 53 -7.44 2.51 -7.44
N THR A 54 -8.19 3.12 -8.35
CA THR A 54 -7.88 3.27 -9.76
C THR A 54 -6.63 4.12 -9.99
N ARG A 55 -5.93 3.83 -11.09
CA ARG A 55 -4.82 4.65 -11.60
C ARG A 55 -5.29 5.90 -12.33
N LYS A 56 -6.55 5.93 -12.75
CA LYS A 56 -7.22 7.06 -13.40
C LYS A 56 -8.39 7.45 -12.52
N VAL A 57 -8.09 8.30 -11.54
CA VAL A 57 -9.05 8.72 -10.51
C VAL A 57 -9.86 9.91 -10.99
N SER A 58 -11.15 9.94 -10.69
CA SER A 58 -12.00 11.10 -10.94
C SER A 58 -11.68 12.26 -9.98
N ASP A 59 -12.14 13.48 -10.29
CA ASP A 59 -11.99 14.61 -9.36
C ASP A 59 -12.68 14.34 -8.02
N LEU A 60 -13.86 13.71 -8.05
CA LEU A 60 -14.57 13.28 -6.85
C LEU A 60 -13.76 12.25 -6.06
N GLY A 61 -13.17 11.26 -6.74
CA GLY A 61 -12.28 10.26 -6.14
C GLY A 61 -11.04 10.87 -5.52
N ALA A 62 -10.43 11.87 -6.17
CA ALA A 62 -9.29 12.60 -5.63
C ALA A 62 -9.66 13.34 -4.33
N ILE A 63 -10.79 14.06 -4.31
CA ILE A 63 -11.29 14.76 -3.13
C ILE A 63 -11.61 13.77 -2.01
N LYS A 64 -12.29 12.67 -2.32
CA LYS A 64 -12.66 11.64 -1.34
C LYS A 64 -11.42 10.93 -0.78
N THR A 65 -10.42 10.64 -1.62
CA THR A 65 -9.12 10.08 -1.19
C THR A 65 -8.47 10.96 -0.12
N LYS A 66 -8.37 12.27 -0.37
CA LYS A 66 -7.78 13.22 0.57
C LYS A 66 -8.50 13.23 1.92
N LYS A 67 -9.84 13.33 1.89
CA LYS A 67 -10.68 13.33 3.11
C LYS A 67 -10.55 12.03 3.91
N ILE A 68 -10.51 10.88 3.23
CA ILE A 68 -10.32 9.58 3.88
C ILE A 68 -8.95 9.50 4.55
N VAL A 69 -7.89 9.93 3.85
CA VAL A 69 -6.54 9.95 4.41
C VAL A 69 -6.47 10.83 5.66
N GLU A 70 -7.00 12.05 5.59
CA GLU A 70 -7.08 12.96 6.74
C GLU A 70 -7.80 12.34 7.92
N HIS A 71 -8.92 11.64 7.67
CA HIS A 71 -9.69 10.96 8.71
C HIS A 71 -8.85 9.90 9.45
N PHE A 72 -8.10 9.08 8.73
CA PHE A 72 -7.29 8.02 9.35
C PHE A 72 -6.02 8.56 10.02
N ILE A 73 -5.40 9.59 9.47
CA ILE A 73 -4.24 10.26 10.09
C ILE A 73 -4.63 10.85 11.44
N LYS A 74 -5.80 11.51 11.54
CA LYS A 74 -6.33 12.05 12.81
C LYS A 74 -6.56 10.96 13.87
N LYS A 75 -6.70 9.69 13.44
CA LYS A 75 -6.83 8.52 14.30
C LYS A 75 -5.50 7.80 14.57
N GLY A 76 -4.38 8.36 14.12
CA GLY A 76 -3.03 7.82 14.36
C GLY A 76 -2.63 6.66 13.45
N TYR A 77 -3.32 6.45 12.32
CA TYR A 77 -2.95 5.41 11.37
C TYR A 77 -1.80 5.82 10.46
N VAL A 78 -0.93 4.87 10.17
CA VAL A 78 0.04 4.93 9.07
C VAL A 78 -0.69 4.63 7.76
N ILE A 79 -0.40 5.42 6.72
CA ILE A 79 -1.01 5.22 5.39
C ILE A 79 -0.15 4.24 4.59
N ALA A 80 -0.73 3.13 4.16
CA ALA A 80 -0.09 2.18 3.25
C ALA A 80 -0.75 2.22 1.88
N SER A 81 0.05 2.06 0.82
CA SER A 81 -0.49 1.83 -0.52
C SER A 81 0.58 1.27 -1.47
N GLY A 82 0.27 1.18 -2.76
CA GLY A 82 1.09 0.52 -3.76
C GLY A 82 1.96 1.44 -4.63
N LEU A 83 2.06 2.73 -4.31
CA LEU A 83 2.83 3.73 -5.10
C LEU A 83 2.40 3.81 -6.58
N ALA A 84 1.22 3.30 -6.95
CA ALA A 84 0.71 3.44 -8.30
C ALA A 84 0.26 4.90 -8.55
N LEU A 85 -0.04 5.23 -9.81
CA LEU A 85 -0.73 6.48 -10.12
C LEU A 85 -2.13 6.52 -9.50
N GLY A 86 -2.76 7.69 -9.49
CA GLY A 86 -4.15 7.87 -9.10
C GLY A 86 -4.32 7.81 -7.58
N VAL A 87 -5.23 6.95 -7.10
CA VAL A 87 -5.59 6.90 -5.67
C VAL A 87 -4.38 6.65 -4.77
N ASP A 88 -3.51 5.70 -5.13
CA ASP A 88 -2.31 5.36 -4.35
C ASP A 88 -1.39 6.58 -4.16
N GLU A 89 -1.07 7.28 -5.25
CA GLU A 89 -0.23 8.47 -5.25
C GLU A 89 -0.87 9.62 -4.45
N ILE A 90 -2.16 9.90 -4.68
CA ILE A 90 -2.88 10.96 -3.95
C ILE A 90 -2.88 10.65 -2.46
N ALA A 91 -3.09 9.38 -2.08
CA ALA A 91 -3.16 9.00 -0.69
C ALA A 91 -1.82 9.23 0.04
N MET A 92 -0.73 8.77 -0.57
CA MET A 92 0.62 8.94 -0.02
C MET A 92 1.03 10.42 0.04
N ARG A 93 0.82 11.19 -1.04
CA ARG A 93 1.13 12.64 -1.06
C ARG A 93 0.34 13.39 0.00
N THR A 94 -0.94 13.08 0.14
CA THR A 94 -1.78 13.70 1.17
C THR A 94 -1.22 13.39 2.56
N ALA A 95 -0.85 12.14 2.82
CA ALA A 95 -0.27 11.77 4.10
C ALA A 95 1.02 12.53 4.43
N LEU A 96 1.94 12.62 3.45
CA LEU A 96 3.16 13.41 3.59
C LEU A 96 2.86 14.90 3.83
N ASN A 97 1.89 15.49 3.14
CA ASN A 97 1.50 16.89 3.38
C ASN A 97 1.01 17.14 4.82
N TYR A 98 0.46 16.12 5.48
CA TYR A 98 0.05 16.15 6.88
C TYR A 98 1.14 15.69 7.85
N ASN A 99 2.39 15.53 7.40
CA ASN A 99 3.52 14.98 8.18
C ASN A 99 3.25 13.56 8.74
N ALA A 100 2.32 12.82 8.14
CA ALA A 100 2.01 11.46 8.55
C ALA A 100 2.99 10.46 7.91
N LYS A 101 3.13 9.30 8.55
CA LYS A 101 4.01 8.22 8.08
C LYS A 101 3.34 7.42 6.97
N VAL A 102 4.16 7.01 6.00
CA VAL A 102 3.73 6.28 4.81
C VAL A 102 4.51 4.99 4.63
N ILE A 103 3.81 3.93 4.23
CA ILE A 103 4.40 2.67 3.78
C ILE A 103 4.04 2.46 2.30
N ALA A 104 5.03 2.39 1.42
CA ALA A 104 4.84 1.96 0.04
C ALA A 104 5.23 0.49 -0.11
N VAL A 105 4.31 -0.32 -0.60
CA VAL A 105 4.60 -1.71 -0.94
C VAL A 105 4.88 -1.77 -2.43
N LEU A 106 5.96 -2.36 -2.89
CA LEU A 106 6.45 -2.29 -4.27
C LEU A 106 6.51 -3.67 -4.95
N PRO A 107 6.40 -3.75 -6.28
CA PRO A 107 6.63 -5.01 -7.01
C PRO A 107 8.11 -5.43 -7.02
N SER A 108 9.04 -4.49 -6.77
CA SER A 108 10.48 -4.70 -6.58
C SER A 108 11.04 -3.49 -5.82
N ILE A 109 11.98 -3.70 -4.89
CA ILE A 109 12.54 -2.63 -4.05
C ILE A 109 13.52 -1.74 -4.82
N ASP A 110 14.31 -2.30 -5.75
CA ASP A 110 15.32 -1.58 -6.53
C ASP A 110 14.76 -0.88 -7.77
N ASN A 111 13.52 -1.18 -8.15
CA ASN A 111 12.90 -0.66 -9.37
C ASN A 111 11.56 0.02 -9.07
N ILE A 112 11.57 1.35 -8.95
CA ILE A 112 10.34 2.11 -8.75
C ILE A 112 9.55 2.18 -10.06
N VAL A 113 8.31 1.67 -10.03
CA VAL A 113 7.36 1.73 -11.14
C VAL A 113 5.98 2.19 -10.62
N PRO A 114 5.38 3.24 -11.22
CA PRO A 114 5.86 4.01 -12.38
C PRO A 114 7.06 4.90 -12.03
N LYS A 115 7.94 5.15 -13.02
CA LYS A 115 9.12 6.01 -12.84
C LYS A 115 8.78 7.44 -12.42
N SER A 116 7.60 7.94 -12.81
CA SER A 116 7.08 9.25 -12.40
C SER A 116 6.93 9.38 -10.87
N ASN A 117 6.77 8.27 -10.16
CA ASN A 117 6.62 8.24 -8.71
C ASN A 117 7.93 7.96 -7.98
N LYS A 118 9.08 7.96 -8.68
CA LYS A 118 10.39 7.88 -8.04
C LYS A 118 10.64 9.01 -7.04
N PRO A 119 10.36 10.29 -7.36
CA PRO A 119 10.50 11.37 -6.38
C PRO A 119 9.62 11.17 -5.13
N LEU A 120 8.41 10.62 -5.30
CA LEU A 120 7.53 10.30 -4.17
C LEU A 120 8.11 9.17 -3.30
N ALA A 121 8.69 8.14 -3.91
CA ALA A 121 9.36 7.07 -3.15
C ALA A 121 10.53 7.60 -2.32
N ASP A 122 11.32 8.51 -2.89
CA ASP A 122 12.46 9.13 -2.22
C ASP A 122 11.99 10.00 -1.05
N GLU A 123 10.98 10.85 -1.27
CA GLU A 123 10.37 11.66 -0.21
C GLU A 123 9.81 10.81 0.93
N ILE A 124 9.20 9.65 0.64
CA ILE A 124 8.71 8.72 1.67
C ILE A 124 9.86 8.29 2.58
N VAL A 125 11.01 7.91 2.03
CA VAL A 125 12.17 7.46 2.84
C VAL A 125 12.77 8.63 3.61
N GLU A 126 12.96 9.78 2.96
CA GLU A 126 13.52 11.00 3.58
C GLU A 126 12.68 11.48 4.76
N ARG A 127 11.36 11.26 4.73
CA ARG A 127 10.43 11.64 5.80
C ARG A 127 10.17 10.52 6.81
N ASP A 128 11.14 9.60 6.91
CA ASP A 128 11.14 8.49 7.86
C ASP A 128 9.89 7.60 7.70
N GLY A 129 9.50 7.41 6.43
CA GLY A 129 8.56 6.40 5.97
C GLY A 129 9.26 5.11 5.59
N LEU A 130 8.57 4.23 4.86
CA LEU A 130 9.07 2.89 4.55
C LEU A 130 8.66 2.44 3.14
N LEU A 131 9.61 1.89 2.40
CA LEU A 131 9.35 1.11 1.20
C LEU A 131 9.58 -0.38 1.52
N ILE A 132 8.70 -1.27 1.05
CA ILE A 132 8.88 -2.71 1.19
C ILE A 132 8.60 -3.46 -0.12
N SER A 133 9.23 -4.61 -0.31
CA SER A 133 8.91 -5.53 -1.40
C SER A 133 9.26 -6.98 -1.06
N GLU A 134 8.60 -7.93 -1.71
CA GLU A 134 9.02 -9.34 -1.72
C GLU A 134 10.18 -9.59 -2.71
N TYR A 135 10.43 -8.67 -3.64
CA TYR A 135 11.42 -8.83 -4.70
C TYR A 135 12.47 -7.73 -4.66
N LYS A 136 13.72 -8.11 -4.93
CA LYS A 136 14.85 -7.19 -4.98
C LYS A 136 14.94 -6.47 -6.33
N ASP A 137 15.41 -7.18 -7.36
CA ASP A 137 15.86 -6.56 -8.62
C ASP A 137 14.97 -6.75 -9.86
N ALA A 138 14.07 -7.73 -9.89
CA ALA A 138 13.32 -8.07 -11.11
C ALA A 138 11.87 -7.55 -11.06
N ILE A 139 11.35 -7.02 -12.18
CA ILE A 139 9.93 -6.70 -12.34
C ILE A 139 9.29 -7.59 -13.39
N ARG A 140 8.15 -8.19 -13.04
CA ARG A 140 7.25 -8.90 -13.94
C ARG A 140 5.82 -8.45 -13.71
N LYS A 141 4.97 -8.53 -14.75
CA LYS A 141 3.56 -8.07 -14.67
C LYS A 141 2.78 -8.72 -13.51
N TYR A 142 3.03 -9.99 -13.23
CA TYR A 142 2.35 -10.69 -12.13
C TYR A 142 2.74 -10.18 -10.73
N MET A 143 3.92 -9.57 -10.59
CA MET A 143 4.42 -9.07 -9.30
C MET A 143 3.58 -7.89 -8.79
N PHE A 144 2.96 -7.11 -9.69
CA PHE A 144 2.01 -6.07 -9.29
C PHE A 144 0.77 -6.65 -8.59
N ILE A 145 0.31 -7.83 -9.04
CA ILE A 145 -0.82 -8.53 -8.41
C ILE A 145 -0.36 -9.18 -7.10
N GLN A 146 0.79 -9.86 -7.10
CA GLN A 146 1.32 -10.50 -5.89
C GLN A 146 1.58 -9.48 -4.78
N ARG A 147 2.13 -8.31 -5.13
CA ARG A 147 2.34 -7.20 -4.18
C ARG A 147 1.07 -6.83 -3.43
N ASN A 148 -0.09 -6.83 -4.09
CA ASN A 148 -1.35 -6.38 -3.48
C ASN A 148 -1.75 -7.21 -2.25
N ARG A 149 -1.36 -8.49 -2.20
CA ARG A 149 -1.59 -9.33 -1.02
C ARG A 149 -0.82 -8.85 0.20
N ILE A 150 0.34 -8.20 -0.01
CA ILE A 150 1.19 -7.66 1.05
C ILE A 150 0.60 -6.35 1.55
N VAL A 151 0.09 -5.50 0.65
CA VAL A 151 -0.63 -4.26 1.00
C VAL A 151 -1.77 -4.56 1.96
N SER A 152 -2.66 -5.51 1.62
CA SER A 152 -3.74 -5.89 2.51
C SER A 152 -3.25 -6.57 3.79
N ALA A 153 -2.21 -7.42 3.70
CA ALA A 153 -1.73 -8.21 4.84
C ALA A 153 -1.17 -7.35 5.97
N ILE A 154 -0.36 -6.33 5.67
CA ILE A 154 0.22 -5.44 6.68
C ILE A 154 -0.81 -4.50 7.31
N SER A 155 -1.95 -4.32 6.65
CA SER A 155 -2.97 -3.35 7.03
C SER A 155 -3.97 -3.94 8.02
N ASP A 156 -4.53 -3.09 8.88
CA ASP A 156 -5.67 -3.42 9.75
C ASP A 156 -6.99 -3.19 9.02
N ILE A 157 -7.01 -2.15 8.18
CA ILE A 157 -8.17 -1.74 7.37
C ILE A 157 -7.71 -1.53 5.93
N VAL A 158 -8.53 -1.96 4.97
CA VAL A 158 -8.36 -1.66 3.55
C VAL A 158 -9.51 -0.78 3.08
N VAL A 159 -9.22 0.41 2.58
CA VAL A 159 -10.21 1.34 2.03
C VAL A 159 -10.10 1.36 0.52
N VAL A 160 -11.18 0.98 -0.16
CA VAL A 160 -11.33 1.08 -1.61
C VAL A 160 -11.96 2.42 -1.94
N VAL A 161 -11.21 3.33 -2.56
CA VAL A 161 -11.72 4.68 -2.84
C VAL A 161 -12.51 4.73 -4.14
N GLU A 162 -11.89 4.35 -5.25
CA GLU A 162 -12.54 4.36 -6.56
C GLU A 162 -11.99 3.20 -7.38
N THR A 163 -12.85 2.36 -7.94
CA THR A 163 -12.41 1.26 -8.80
C THR A 163 -13.50 0.82 -9.78
N ASP A 164 -13.07 0.19 -10.86
CA ASP A 164 -13.94 -0.48 -11.81
C ASP A 164 -14.06 -1.98 -11.45
N ILE A 165 -15.08 -2.67 -11.96
CA ILE A 165 -15.37 -4.10 -11.70
C ILE A 165 -14.17 -5.00 -12.04
N LYS A 166 -13.39 -4.62 -13.07
CA LYS A 166 -12.17 -5.33 -13.50
C LYS A 166 -10.88 -4.59 -13.09
N GLY A 167 -10.98 -3.61 -12.20
CA GLY A 167 -9.85 -2.83 -11.72
C GLY A 167 -8.85 -3.68 -10.93
N GLY A 168 -7.56 -3.34 -11.03
CA GLY A 168 -6.51 -4.06 -10.28
C GLY A 168 -6.69 -4.05 -8.76
N THR A 169 -7.41 -3.05 -8.24
CA THR A 169 -7.81 -2.95 -6.82
C THR A 169 -8.67 -4.13 -6.36
N MET A 170 -9.46 -4.73 -7.26
CA MET A 170 -10.30 -5.89 -6.92
C MET A 170 -9.46 -7.11 -6.50
N HIS A 171 -8.21 -7.21 -6.96
CA HIS A 171 -7.28 -8.21 -6.42
C HIS A 171 -6.94 -7.94 -4.95
N THR A 172 -6.71 -6.68 -4.57
CA THR A 172 -6.47 -6.29 -3.17
C THR A 172 -7.69 -6.59 -2.31
N VAL A 173 -8.91 -6.30 -2.78
CA VAL A 173 -10.16 -6.65 -2.08
C VAL A 173 -10.24 -8.15 -1.84
N ARG A 174 -10.00 -8.96 -2.87
CA ARG A 174 -10.02 -10.42 -2.73
C ARG A 174 -9.00 -10.91 -1.71
N PHE A 175 -7.76 -10.43 -1.76
CA PHE A 175 -6.74 -10.80 -0.77
C PHE A 175 -7.12 -10.34 0.64
N ALA A 176 -7.65 -9.12 0.80
CA ALA A 176 -8.11 -8.60 2.07
C ALA A 176 -9.22 -9.48 2.66
N LYS A 177 -10.19 -9.91 1.84
CA LYS A 177 -11.27 -10.83 2.24
C LYS A 177 -10.70 -12.18 2.69
N GLU A 178 -9.82 -12.79 1.90
CA GLU A 178 -9.16 -14.06 2.23
C GLU A 178 -8.34 -13.98 3.52
N GLN A 179 -7.79 -12.80 3.82
CA GLN A 179 -6.98 -12.52 5.01
C GLN A 179 -7.81 -12.05 6.22
N GLY A 180 -9.15 -12.02 6.11
CA GLY A 180 -10.04 -11.58 7.19
C GLY A 180 -9.88 -10.10 7.57
N LYS A 181 -9.43 -9.25 6.64
CA LYS A 181 -9.23 -7.82 6.88
C LYS A 181 -10.55 -7.07 6.83
N LYS A 182 -10.67 -6.00 7.63
CA LYS A 182 -11.78 -5.06 7.52
C LYS A 182 -11.65 -4.29 6.21
N ILE A 183 -12.70 -4.34 5.38
CA ILE A 183 -12.76 -3.63 4.09
C ILE A 183 -13.82 -2.55 4.19
N LEU A 184 -13.45 -1.33 3.82
CA LEU A 184 -14.33 -0.18 3.74
C LEU A 184 -14.37 0.32 2.30
N VAL A 185 -15.52 0.80 1.86
CA VAL A 185 -15.73 1.29 0.49
C VAL A 185 -16.15 2.75 0.56
N ALA A 186 -15.45 3.61 -0.17
CA ALA A 186 -15.86 5.00 -0.27
C ALA A 186 -17.16 5.09 -1.08
N ASN A 187 -18.09 5.92 -0.62
CA ASN A 187 -19.32 6.19 -1.37
C ASN A 187 -19.02 7.03 -2.63
N ILE A 188 -18.76 6.35 -3.75
CA ILE A 188 -18.51 6.91 -5.08
C ILE A 188 -19.30 6.09 -6.10
N PRO A 189 -19.97 6.72 -7.09
CA PRO A 189 -20.76 6.02 -8.10
C PRO A 189 -19.89 5.37 -9.20
N ALA A 190 -18.83 4.67 -8.82
CA ALA A 190 -18.00 3.89 -9.72
C ALA A 190 -18.51 2.42 -9.75
N PRO A 191 -18.52 1.74 -10.90
CA PRO A 191 -19.09 0.39 -11.03
C PRO A 191 -18.53 -0.63 -10.03
N GLY A 192 -17.21 -0.59 -9.76
CA GLY A 192 -16.58 -1.47 -8.79
C GLY A 192 -16.97 -1.14 -7.35
N ASN A 193 -17.10 0.15 -7.01
CA ASN A 193 -17.58 0.58 -5.70
C ASN A 193 -19.03 0.14 -5.46
N ILE A 194 -19.92 0.37 -6.43
CA ILE A 194 -21.34 -0.02 -6.36
C ILE A 194 -21.45 -1.52 -6.10
N LYS A 195 -20.74 -2.32 -6.89
CA LYS A 195 -20.69 -3.78 -6.71
C LYS A 195 -20.26 -4.17 -5.30
N LEU A 196 -19.22 -3.55 -4.75
CA LEU A 196 -18.77 -3.86 -3.39
C LEU A 196 -19.82 -3.46 -2.33
N MET A 197 -20.50 -2.34 -2.50
CA MET A 197 -21.58 -1.94 -1.60
C MET A 197 -22.76 -2.93 -1.67
N GLU A 198 -23.12 -3.42 -2.85
CA GLU A 198 -24.14 -4.46 -3.05
C GLU A 198 -23.71 -5.82 -2.44
N GLU A 199 -22.41 -6.12 -2.42
CA GLU A 199 -21.85 -7.29 -1.72
C GLU A 199 -21.86 -7.13 -0.17
N GLY A 200 -22.33 -5.98 0.35
CA GLY A 200 -22.52 -5.73 1.78
C GLY A 200 -21.31 -5.18 2.51
N TYR A 201 -20.29 -4.66 1.80
CA TYR A 201 -19.16 -4.00 2.47
C TYR A 201 -19.58 -2.66 3.10
N GLU A 202 -19.01 -2.36 4.26
CA GLU A 202 -19.28 -1.12 5.02
C GLU A 202 -18.82 0.11 4.22
N VAL A 203 -19.67 1.14 4.23
CA VAL A 203 -19.48 2.38 3.45
C VAL A 203 -18.92 3.50 4.32
N LEU A 204 -18.01 4.29 3.74
CA LEU A 204 -17.30 5.41 4.38
C LEU A 204 -17.66 6.78 3.77
#